data_AF-A0A3A8KUR7-F1
#
_entry.id   AF-A0A3A8KUR7-F1
#
_cell.length_a   1.000
_cell.length_b   1.000
_cell.length_c   1.000
_cell.angle_alpha   90.00
_cell.angle_beta   90.00
_cell.angle_gamma   90.00
#
_symmetry.space_group_name_H-M   'P 1'
#
loop_
_entity.id
_entity.type
_entity.pdbx_description
1 polymer ?
#
loop_
_entity_poly.entity_id
_entity_poly.type
_entity_poly.pdbx_seq_one_letter_code
_entity_poly.pdbx_strand_id
1 'polypeptide(L)'
;MHLGATLRLLRVDAGLSLRDLARRIGVSSAYLSRVEHGVDAPPTQERLTAIARELDVPPALLMDVANRVSPYVAGYLEDVPAAGTLLLDIARRKLTGAQLARVRAFLDAEFPLREARGDEPVPALGALLCAERVVVQLSCEDYADALDVASGRLASALPGLDVAGLAEGLRQREDETPSQVGNGVAVPHAFVPGAAPVAALVTLARPLKTDAPDGQPLRLVVALVDGHLGRARLMRLAHVARLAGRGLAHRLQGAEDSRQVLETLAELEALR
;
A
#
# COMPACT_ATOMS: atom_id res chain seq x y z
N MET A 1 -4.09 4.04 11.45
CA MET A 1 -2.96 3.29 10.84
C MET A 1 -3.22 1.81 11.09
N HIS A 2 -3.56 1.04 10.05
CA HIS A 2 -4.01 -0.34 10.25
C HIS A 2 -3.03 -1.35 9.66
N LEU A 3 -1.81 -1.39 10.25
CA LEU A 3 -0.79 -2.41 9.96
C LEU A 3 -1.39 -3.81 9.93
N GLY A 4 -2.31 -4.12 10.87
CA GLY A 4 -2.99 -5.40 10.91
C GLY A 4 -3.72 -5.76 9.62
N ALA A 5 -4.44 -4.80 9.02
CA ALA A 5 -5.19 -5.04 7.79
C ALA A 5 -4.23 -5.26 6.60
N THR A 6 -3.12 -4.52 6.59
CA THR A 6 -2.05 -4.71 5.59
C THR A 6 -1.41 -6.09 5.73
N LEU A 7 -1.10 -6.54 6.95
CA LEU A 7 -0.54 -7.87 7.19
C LEU A 7 -1.50 -8.96 6.74
N ARG A 8 -2.80 -8.82 7.04
CA ARG A 8 -3.84 -9.74 6.56
C ARG A 8 -3.90 -9.80 5.04
N LEU A 9 -3.93 -8.64 4.38
CA LEU A 9 -3.96 -8.52 2.92
C LEU A 9 -2.77 -9.27 2.29
N LEU A 10 -1.55 -8.95 2.73
CA LEU A 10 -0.33 -9.57 2.20
C LEU A 10 -0.25 -11.06 2.50
N ARG A 11 -0.67 -11.48 3.70
CA ARG A 11 -0.69 -12.90 4.08
C ARG A 11 -1.63 -13.71 3.19
N VAL A 12 -2.85 -13.23 2.98
CA VAL A 12 -3.84 -13.91 2.14
C VAL A 12 -3.39 -13.94 0.68
N ASP A 13 -2.83 -12.83 0.17
CA ASP A 13 -2.31 -12.77 -1.20
C ASP A 13 -1.08 -13.67 -1.41
N ALA A 14 -0.26 -13.86 -0.38
CA ALA A 14 0.83 -14.84 -0.37
C ALA A 14 0.35 -16.31 -0.26
N GLY A 15 -0.97 -16.54 -0.17
CA GLY A 15 -1.56 -17.89 -0.05
C GLY A 15 -1.32 -18.54 1.32
N LEU A 16 -0.96 -17.75 2.35
CA LEU A 16 -0.68 -18.28 3.68
C LEU A 16 -1.92 -18.27 4.56
N SER A 17 -2.24 -19.40 5.18
CA SER A 17 -3.24 -19.42 6.24
C SER A 17 -2.72 -18.69 7.49
N LEU A 18 -3.65 -18.22 8.32
CA LEU A 18 -3.30 -17.56 9.59
C LEU A 18 -2.51 -18.50 10.51
N ARG A 19 -2.88 -19.80 10.54
CA ARG A 19 -2.16 -20.82 11.32
C ARG A 19 -0.78 -21.09 10.77
N ASP A 20 -0.61 -21.09 9.45
CA ASP A 20 0.69 -21.32 8.82
C ASP A 20 1.66 -20.19 9.13
N LEU A 21 1.27 -18.93 8.91
CA LEU A 21 2.15 -17.80 9.22
C LEU A 21 2.49 -17.77 10.71
N ALA A 22 1.50 -17.92 11.59
CA ALA A 22 1.72 -17.92 13.04
C ALA A 22 2.74 -18.98 13.49
N ARG A 23 2.61 -20.21 12.96
CA ARG A 23 3.55 -21.31 13.22
C ARG A 23 4.97 -20.97 12.75
N ARG A 24 5.13 -20.41 11.56
CA ARG A 24 6.46 -20.09 10.99
C ARG A 24 7.18 -18.98 11.75
N ILE A 25 6.45 -17.99 12.25
CA ILE A 25 7.03 -16.89 13.05
C ILE A 25 7.04 -17.17 14.56
N GLY A 26 6.66 -18.38 15.00
CA GLY A 26 6.73 -18.80 16.41
C GLY A 26 5.74 -18.09 17.35
N VAL A 27 4.54 -17.74 16.88
CA VAL A 27 3.48 -17.12 17.69
C VAL A 27 2.17 -17.89 17.63
N SER A 28 1.21 -17.58 18.51
CA SER A 28 -0.12 -18.19 18.44
C SER A 28 -0.97 -17.59 17.33
N SER A 29 -1.85 -18.41 16.73
CA SER A 29 -2.84 -17.92 15.76
C SER A 29 -3.80 -16.91 16.39
N ALA A 30 -4.11 -17.04 17.68
CA ALA A 30 -4.92 -16.04 18.39
C ALA A 30 -4.23 -14.67 18.43
N TYR A 31 -2.93 -14.63 18.74
CA TYR A 31 -2.14 -13.39 18.71
C TYR A 31 -2.13 -12.77 17.31
N LEU A 32 -1.76 -13.55 16.29
CA LEU A 32 -1.68 -13.02 14.92
C LEU A 32 -3.05 -12.51 14.43
N SER A 33 -4.14 -13.19 14.79
CA SER A 33 -5.49 -12.73 14.49
C SER A 33 -5.80 -11.38 15.15
N ARG A 34 -5.51 -11.21 16.45
CA ARG A 34 -5.74 -9.93 17.13
C ARG A 34 -4.90 -8.80 16.53
N VAL A 35 -3.67 -9.08 16.13
CA VAL A 35 -2.82 -8.11 15.41
C VAL A 35 -3.45 -7.72 14.08
N GLU A 36 -3.91 -8.70 13.27
CA GLU A 36 -4.52 -8.42 11.97
C GLU A 36 -5.81 -7.61 12.06
N HIS A 37 -6.58 -7.80 13.13
CA HIS A 37 -7.78 -7.01 13.42
C HIS A 37 -7.49 -5.70 14.18
N GLY A 38 -6.23 -5.36 14.42
CA GLY A 38 -5.85 -4.10 15.08
C GLY A 38 -6.21 -4.03 16.56
N VAL A 39 -6.53 -5.16 17.19
CA VAL A 39 -6.83 -5.27 18.62
C VAL A 39 -5.55 -5.17 19.45
N ASP A 40 -4.48 -5.83 19.01
CA ASP A 40 -3.18 -5.77 19.66
C ASP A 40 -2.31 -4.65 19.07
N ALA A 41 -1.39 -4.14 19.89
CA ALA A 41 -0.36 -3.20 19.43
C ALA A 41 0.48 -3.79 18.28
N PRO A 42 1.07 -2.93 17.42
CA PRO A 42 1.97 -3.37 16.36
C PRO A 42 3.03 -4.37 16.87
N PRO A 43 3.30 -5.46 16.13
CA PRO A 43 4.32 -6.42 16.54
C PRO A 43 5.69 -5.76 16.77
N THR A 44 6.53 -6.45 17.53
CA THR A 44 7.93 -6.04 17.72
C THR A 44 8.67 -5.98 16.39
N GLN A 45 9.76 -5.22 16.31
CA GLN A 45 10.58 -5.15 15.10
C GLN A 45 11.08 -6.53 14.66
N GLU A 46 11.50 -7.36 15.62
CA GLU A 46 11.91 -8.74 15.36
C GLU A 46 10.78 -9.55 14.68
N ARG A 47 9.56 -9.45 15.21
CA ARG A 47 8.38 -10.13 14.63
C ARG A 47 8.02 -9.57 13.26
N LEU A 48 8.07 -8.27 13.05
CA LEU A 48 7.83 -7.66 11.73
C LEU A 48 8.87 -8.11 10.71
N THR A 49 10.13 -8.27 11.13
CA THR A 49 11.20 -8.80 10.28
C THR A 49 10.95 -10.27 9.93
N ALA A 50 10.52 -11.09 10.90
CA ALA A 50 10.15 -12.48 10.65
C ALA A 50 8.96 -12.60 9.70
N ILE A 51 7.91 -11.79 9.90
CA ILE A 51 6.75 -11.73 9.00
C ILE A 51 7.17 -11.31 7.59
N ALA A 52 8.00 -10.27 7.45
CA ALA A 52 8.47 -9.79 6.16
C ALA A 52 9.22 -10.88 5.37
N ARG A 53 10.07 -11.66 6.05
CA ARG A 53 10.79 -12.80 5.45
C ARG A 53 9.84 -13.89 4.96
N GLU A 54 8.83 -14.25 5.77
CA GLU A 54 7.84 -15.27 5.37
C GLU A 54 6.93 -14.82 4.22
N LEU A 55 6.68 -13.52 4.10
CA LEU A 55 5.91 -12.92 3.02
C LEU A 55 6.78 -12.56 1.79
N ASP A 56 8.08 -12.80 1.83
CA ASP A 56 9.05 -12.44 0.79
C ASP A 56 9.01 -10.93 0.41
N VAL A 57 8.85 -10.05 1.41
CA VAL A 57 8.88 -8.58 1.25
C VAL A 57 10.00 -7.95 2.07
N PRO A 58 10.57 -6.80 1.67
CA PRO A 58 11.57 -6.08 2.46
C PRO A 58 11.02 -5.67 3.83
N PRO A 59 11.74 -5.94 4.94
CA PRO A 59 11.33 -5.54 6.28
C PRO A 59 11.06 -4.04 6.42
N ALA A 60 11.86 -3.21 5.74
CA ALA A 60 11.71 -1.76 5.74
C ALA A 60 10.29 -1.30 5.32
N LEU A 61 9.64 -2.05 4.42
CA LEU A 61 8.29 -1.75 3.99
C LEU A 61 7.30 -1.93 5.14
N LEU A 62 7.32 -3.07 5.83
CA LEU A 62 6.42 -3.30 6.97
C LEU A 62 6.72 -2.36 8.15
N MET A 63 7.99 -1.94 8.32
CA MET A 63 8.36 -0.94 9.31
C MET A 63 7.77 0.44 9.00
N ASP A 64 7.79 0.87 7.73
CA ASP A 64 7.19 2.14 7.32
C ASP A 64 5.67 2.12 7.52
N VAL A 65 5.01 1.01 7.17
CA VAL A 65 3.58 0.81 7.45
C VAL A 65 3.29 0.82 8.96
N ALA A 66 4.22 0.33 9.78
CA ALA A 66 4.14 0.37 11.23
C ALA A 66 4.58 1.71 11.86
N ASN A 67 5.03 2.68 11.04
CA ASN A 67 5.67 3.93 11.48
C ASN A 67 6.80 3.70 12.50
N ARG A 68 7.64 2.69 12.24
CA ARG A 68 8.81 2.36 13.05
C ARG A 68 10.07 2.66 12.27
N VAL A 69 11.06 3.23 12.96
CA VAL A 69 12.41 3.39 12.39
C VAL A 69 13.01 2.00 12.16
N SER A 70 13.63 1.81 11.00
CA SER A 70 14.34 0.58 10.62
C SER A 70 15.49 0.29 11.59
N PRO A 71 15.74 -0.98 11.97
CA PRO A 71 16.87 -1.33 12.85
C PRO A 71 18.23 -0.91 12.29
N TYR A 72 18.37 -0.86 10.96
CA TYR A 72 19.57 -0.34 10.32
C TYR A 72 19.79 1.16 10.60
N VAL A 73 18.72 1.95 10.62
CA VAL A 73 18.80 3.39 10.91
C VAL A 73 19.07 3.61 12.39
N ALA A 74 18.43 2.84 13.28
CA ALA A 74 18.69 2.91 14.71
C ALA A 74 20.15 2.59 15.04
N GLY A 75 20.68 1.45 14.55
CA GLY A 75 22.08 1.08 14.74
C GLY A 75 23.05 2.10 14.13
N TYR A 76 22.75 2.61 12.93
CA TYR A 76 23.57 3.67 12.33
C TYR A 76 23.62 4.96 13.16
N LEU A 77 22.52 5.34 13.81
CA LEU A 77 22.51 6.52 14.68
C LEU A 77 23.31 6.32 15.97
N GLU A 78 23.40 5.08 16.46
CA GLU A 78 24.30 4.72 17.56
C GLU A 78 25.76 4.84 17.12
N ASP A 79 26.10 4.35 15.92
CA ASP A 79 27.44 4.41 15.36
C ASP A 79 27.86 5.84 14.95
N VAL A 80 26.91 6.65 14.46
CA VAL A 80 27.14 8.01 13.96
C VAL A 80 26.12 8.99 14.57
N PRO A 81 26.33 9.43 15.83
CA PRO A 81 25.39 10.34 16.51
C PRO A 81 25.16 11.67 15.78
N ALA A 82 26.16 12.16 15.03
CA ALA A 82 26.06 13.38 14.23
C ALA A 82 24.98 13.30 13.14
N ALA A 83 24.66 12.10 12.65
CA ALA A 83 23.55 11.92 11.71
C ALA A 83 22.20 12.25 12.36
N GLY A 84 22.05 12.04 13.67
CA GLY A 84 20.89 12.46 14.45
C GLY A 84 20.69 13.98 14.42
N THR A 85 21.78 14.76 14.48
CA THR A 85 21.72 16.22 14.37
C THR A 85 21.19 16.67 13.00
N LEU A 86 21.63 16.03 11.92
CA LEU A 86 21.11 16.30 10.57
C LEU A 86 19.61 15.98 10.47
N LEU A 87 19.16 14.84 11.01
CA LEU A 87 17.74 14.49 11.04
C LEU A 87 16.91 15.50 11.86
N LEU A 88 17.43 15.97 12.99
CA LEU A 88 16.80 17.03 13.78
C LEU A 88 16.72 18.35 13.01
N ASP A 89 17.75 18.68 12.24
CA ASP A 89 17.80 19.87 11.39
C ASP A 89 16.77 19.83 10.27
N ILE A 90 16.61 18.67 9.64
CA ILE A 90 15.55 18.38 8.68
C ILE A 90 14.17 18.57 9.33
N ALA A 91 13.97 17.97 10.51
CA ALA A 91 12.70 18.04 11.23
C ALA A 91 12.34 19.46 11.67
N ARG A 92 13.30 20.22 12.22
CA ARG A 92 13.11 21.62 12.67
C ARG A 92 12.74 22.56 11.51
N ARG A 93 13.32 22.33 10.33
CA ARG A 93 13.02 23.09 9.11
C ARG A 93 11.73 22.63 8.42
N LYS A 94 11.13 21.53 8.89
CA LYS A 94 9.91 20.93 8.34
C LYS A 94 10.00 20.73 6.82
N LEU A 95 11.10 20.12 6.36
CA LEU A 95 11.27 19.87 4.93
C LEU A 95 10.06 19.14 4.36
N THR A 96 9.55 19.64 3.25
CA THR A 96 8.44 19.02 2.52
C THR A 96 8.91 17.77 1.79
N GLY A 97 7.97 16.97 1.28
CA GLY A 97 8.31 15.80 0.47
C GLY A 97 9.14 16.12 -0.76
N ALA A 98 8.80 17.20 -1.46
CA ALA A 98 9.59 17.68 -2.60
C ALA A 98 11.02 18.08 -2.19
N GLN A 99 11.21 18.68 -1.01
CA GLN A 99 12.53 19.04 -0.51
C GLN A 99 13.34 17.81 -0.07
N LEU A 100 12.70 16.85 0.60
CA LEU A 100 13.33 15.58 0.95
C LEU A 100 13.74 14.77 -0.28
N ALA A 101 12.91 14.77 -1.33
CA ALA A 101 13.24 14.15 -2.61
C ALA A 101 14.50 14.76 -3.25
N ARG A 102 14.70 16.08 -3.12
CA ARG A 102 15.94 16.73 -3.56
C ARG A 102 17.17 16.31 -2.74
N VAL A 103 17.02 16.17 -1.42
CA VAL A 103 18.09 15.64 -0.55
C VAL A 103 18.42 14.20 -0.93
N ARG A 104 17.41 13.36 -1.19
CA ARG A 104 17.58 11.99 -1.69
C ARG A 104 18.34 11.96 -3.01
N ALA A 105 17.92 12.77 -3.99
CA ALA A 105 18.59 12.83 -5.29
C ALA A 105 20.07 13.23 -5.18
N PHE A 106 20.39 14.15 -4.27
CA PHE A 106 21.79 14.48 -3.94
C PHE A 106 22.54 13.27 -3.34
N LEU A 107 21.92 12.56 -2.38
CA LEU A 107 22.53 11.37 -1.79
C LEU A 107 22.78 10.27 -2.83
N ASP A 108 21.83 10.03 -3.73
CA ASP A 108 21.96 8.99 -4.76
C ASP A 108 23.07 9.33 -5.78
N ALA A 109 23.26 10.62 -6.08
CA ALA A 109 24.29 11.10 -6.99
C ALA A 109 25.70 11.08 -6.37
N GLU A 110 25.83 11.53 -5.13
CA GLU A 110 27.14 11.67 -4.46
C GLU A 110 27.56 10.42 -3.68
N PHE A 111 26.59 9.64 -3.18
CA PHE A 111 26.77 8.48 -2.31
C PHE A 111 25.91 7.30 -2.78
N PRO A 112 26.14 6.76 -3.99
CA PRO A 112 25.30 5.71 -4.55
C PRO A 112 25.31 4.46 -3.67
N LEU A 113 24.12 3.93 -3.36
CA LEU A 113 23.98 2.65 -2.66
C LEU A 113 24.48 1.51 -3.57
N ARG A 114 25.30 0.62 -3.03
CA ARG A 114 25.54 -0.68 -3.66
C ARG A 114 24.22 -1.46 -3.59
N GLU A 115 23.60 -1.72 -4.74
CA GLU A 115 22.34 -2.47 -4.83
C GLU A 115 22.41 -3.75 -3.99
N ALA A 116 21.68 -3.78 -2.89
CA ALA A 116 21.43 -5.03 -2.19
C ALA A 116 20.55 -5.88 -3.10
N ARG A 117 21.04 -7.05 -3.51
CA ARG A 117 20.25 -8.05 -4.26
C ARG A 117 18.90 -8.25 -3.55
N GLY A 118 17.82 -7.80 -4.18
CA GLY A 118 16.46 -7.94 -3.66
C GLY A 118 15.66 -6.63 -3.64
N ASP A 119 16.27 -5.45 -3.58
CA ASP A 119 15.53 -4.16 -3.54
C ASP A 119 15.21 -3.62 -4.95
N GLU A 120 14.55 -4.43 -5.79
CA GLU A 120 13.96 -3.87 -7.01
C GLU A 120 12.96 -2.77 -6.59
N PRO A 121 13.12 -1.52 -7.07
CA PRO A 121 12.31 -0.41 -6.60
C PRO A 121 10.85 -0.70 -6.94
N VAL A 122 9.99 -0.62 -5.92
CA VAL A 122 8.55 -0.78 -6.16
C VAL A 122 8.12 0.26 -7.18
N PRO A 123 7.50 -0.14 -8.31
CA PRO A 123 6.97 0.82 -9.26
C PRO A 123 6.03 1.79 -8.53
N ALA A 124 6.16 3.08 -8.83
CA ALA A 124 5.21 4.08 -8.34
C ALA A 124 3.79 3.67 -8.76
N LEU A 125 2.83 3.81 -7.85
CA LEU A 125 1.42 3.69 -8.18
C LEU A 125 1.09 4.67 -9.32
N GLY A 126 1.69 5.87 -9.32
CA GLY A 126 1.54 6.83 -10.41
C GLY A 126 1.95 6.28 -11.78
N ALA A 127 2.94 5.38 -11.83
CA ALA A 127 3.38 4.75 -13.08
C ALA A 127 2.41 3.67 -13.61
N LEU A 128 1.47 3.20 -12.78
CA LEU A 128 0.43 2.23 -13.16
C LEU A 128 -0.89 2.91 -13.57
N LEU A 129 -1.00 4.22 -13.33
CA LEU A 129 -2.19 5.03 -13.57
C LEU A 129 -2.04 5.90 -14.83
N CYS A 130 -3.17 6.27 -15.41
CA CYS A 130 -3.29 7.35 -16.38
C CYS A 130 -4.58 8.12 -16.11
N ALA A 131 -4.75 9.27 -16.74
CA ALA A 131 -5.90 10.16 -16.52
C ALA A 131 -7.24 9.43 -16.72
N GLU A 132 -7.34 8.55 -17.71
CA GLU A 132 -8.55 7.81 -18.09
C GLU A 132 -8.95 6.75 -17.06
N ARG A 133 -8.01 6.31 -16.21
CA ARG A 133 -8.22 5.32 -15.15
C ARG A 133 -8.37 5.94 -13.76
N VAL A 134 -8.48 7.26 -13.70
CA VAL A 134 -8.79 8.00 -12.48
C VAL A 134 -10.25 8.48 -12.56
N VAL A 135 -11.04 8.11 -11.55
CA VAL A 135 -12.40 8.59 -11.36
C VAL A 135 -12.42 9.40 -10.07
N VAL A 136 -12.89 10.63 -10.14
CA VAL A 136 -13.02 11.52 -8.99
C VAL A 136 -14.47 11.67 -8.58
N GLN A 137 -14.72 11.71 -7.27
CA GLN A 137 -16.04 11.98 -6.68
C GLN A 137 -17.13 11.06 -7.23
N LEU A 138 -16.85 9.75 -7.32
CA LEU A 138 -17.84 8.77 -7.73
C LEU A 138 -19.02 8.79 -6.73
N SER A 139 -20.22 9.05 -7.26
CA SER A 139 -21.46 8.86 -6.53
C SER A 139 -21.95 7.44 -6.78
N CYS A 140 -21.93 6.62 -5.73
CA CYS A 140 -22.43 5.25 -5.74
C CYS A 140 -23.23 4.96 -4.47
N GLU A 141 -24.01 3.89 -4.47
CA GLU A 141 -24.81 3.45 -3.33
C GLU A 141 -23.99 2.53 -2.42
N ASP A 142 -23.22 1.64 -3.03
CA ASP A 142 -22.43 0.65 -2.31
C ASP A 142 -21.03 0.44 -2.91
N TYR A 143 -20.32 -0.55 -2.38
CA TYR A 143 -18.96 -0.86 -2.81
C TYR A 143 -18.93 -1.64 -4.13
N ALA A 144 -19.97 -2.41 -4.45
CA ALA A 144 -20.04 -3.17 -5.69
C ALA A 144 -20.07 -2.22 -6.91
N ASP A 145 -20.82 -1.13 -6.82
CA ASP A 145 -20.83 -0.05 -7.82
C ASP A 145 -19.41 0.51 -8.08
N ALA A 146 -18.64 0.73 -7.01
CA ALA A 146 -17.28 1.25 -7.14
C ALA A 146 -16.33 0.23 -7.78
N LEU A 147 -16.54 -1.08 -7.51
CA LEU A 147 -15.81 -2.16 -8.16
C LEU A 147 -16.15 -2.28 -9.65
N ASP A 148 -17.42 -2.09 -10.04
CA ASP A 148 -17.84 -2.08 -11.45
C ASP A 148 -17.17 -0.94 -12.21
N VAL A 149 -17.19 0.28 -11.64
CA VAL A 149 -16.53 1.44 -12.23
C VAL A 149 -15.02 1.20 -12.35
N ALA A 150 -14.37 0.72 -11.29
CA ALA A 150 -12.94 0.43 -11.31
C ALA A 150 -12.59 -0.64 -12.36
N SER A 151 -13.42 -1.67 -12.51
CA SER A 151 -13.24 -2.75 -13.49
C SER A 151 -13.34 -2.23 -14.92
N GLY A 152 -14.31 -1.36 -15.22
CA GLY A 152 -14.41 -0.69 -16.52
C GLY A 152 -13.17 0.14 -16.85
N ARG A 153 -12.60 0.84 -15.85
CA ARG A 153 -11.34 1.59 -16.03
C ARG A 153 -10.15 0.68 -16.26
N LEU A 154 -10.01 -0.40 -15.50
CA LEU A 154 -8.93 -1.38 -15.66
C LEU A 154 -8.97 -2.04 -17.04
N ALA A 155 -10.15 -2.46 -17.49
CA ALA A 155 -10.33 -3.14 -18.77
C ALA A 155 -9.93 -2.28 -19.98
N SER A 156 -10.01 -0.94 -19.87
CA SER A 156 -9.54 -0.03 -20.94
C SER A 156 -8.06 -0.20 -21.29
N ALA A 157 -7.25 -0.74 -20.36
CA ALA A 157 -5.83 -1.02 -20.57
C ALA A 157 -5.54 -2.50 -20.91
N LEU A 158 -6.58 -3.35 -20.94
CA LEU A 158 -6.47 -4.80 -21.08
C LEU A 158 -7.38 -5.31 -22.22
N PRO A 159 -6.93 -5.20 -23.49
CA PRO A 159 -7.72 -5.58 -24.64
C PRO A 159 -8.20 -7.04 -24.58
N GLY A 160 -9.48 -7.26 -24.84
CA GLY A 160 -10.09 -8.60 -24.85
C GLY A 160 -10.46 -9.15 -23.47
N LEU A 161 -10.25 -8.39 -22.38
CA LEU A 161 -10.72 -8.78 -21.05
C LEU A 161 -12.23 -8.57 -20.94
N ASP A 162 -12.92 -9.57 -20.39
CA ASP A 162 -14.32 -9.44 -20.00
C ASP A 162 -14.46 -8.57 -18.74
N VAL A 163 -15.06 -7.39 -18.91
CA VAL A 163 -15.28 -6.43 -17.82
C VAL A 163 -16.19 -7.01 -16.75
N ALA A 164 -17.24 -7.73 -17.15
CA ALA A 164 -18.21 -8.29 -16.21
C ALA A 164 -17.55 -9.40 -15.38
N GLY A 165 -16.78 -10.28 -16.02
CA GLY A 165 -15.99 -11.31 -15.35
C GLY A 165 -14.91 -10.72 -14.41
N LEU A 166 -14.24 -9.63 -14.79
CA LEU A 166 -13.30 -8.93 -13.90
C LEU A 166 -14.01 -8.38 -12.66
N ALA A 167 -15.12 -7.68 -12.83
CA ALA A 167 -15.87 -7.10 -11.73
C ALA A 167 -16.41 -8.16 -10.77
N GLU A 168 -16.91 -9.27 -11.31
CA GLU A 168 -17.38 -10.41 -10.53
C GLU A 168 -16.24 -11.06 -9.74
N GLY A 169 -15.08 -11.27 -10.38
CA GLY A 169 -13.90 -11.81 -9.70
C GLY A 169 -13.40 -10.91 -8.56
N LEU A 170 -13.47 -9.59 -8.74
CA LEU A 170 -13.12 -8.64 -7.67
C LEU A 170 -14.13 -8.68 -6.52
N ARG A 171 -15.44 -8.75 -6.81
CA ARG A 171 -16.49 -8.88 -5.79
C ARG A 171 -16.35 -10.16 -4.98
N GLN A 172 -16.23 -11.30 -5.67
CA GLN A 172 -16.06 -12.60 -5.01
C GLN A 172 -14.85 -12.58 -4.07
N ARG A 173 -13.73 -11.99 -4.52
CA ARG A 173 -12.54 -11.84 -3.69
C ARG A 173 -12.78 -10.96 -2.47
N GLU A 174 -13.50 -9.86 -2.63
CA GLU A 174 -13.80 -8.94 -1.54
C GLU A 174 -14.70 -9.58 -0.47
N ASP A 175 -15.70 -10.38 -0.90
CA ASP A 175 -16.57 -11.14 -0.02
C ASP A 175 -15.81 -12.21 0.78
N GLU A 176 -14.85 -12.89 0.13
CA GLU A 176 -14.01 -13.89 0.79
C GLU A 176 -12.99 -13.26 1.75
N THR A 177 -12.35 -12.17 1.34
CA THR A 177 -11.37 -11.44 2.15
C THR A 177 -11.37 -9.96 1.77
N PRO A 178 -11.85 -9.10 2.68
CA PRO A 178 -11.82 -7.67 2.47
C PRO A 178 -10.41 -7.15 2.18
N SER A 179 -10.30 -6.27 1.18
CA SER A 179 -9.05 -5.65 0.72
C SER A 179 -8.82 -4.27 1.32
N GLN A 180 -9.65 -3.87 2.29
CA GLN A 180 -9.50 -2.60 2.98
C GLN A 180 -8.24 -2.60 3.87
N VAL A 181 -7.33 -1.66 3.61
CA VAL A 181 -6.04 -1.52 4.32
C VAL A 181 -6.10 -0.52 5.47
N GLY A 182 -7.27 0.09 5.69
CA GLY A 182 -7.53 1.16 6.64
C GLY A 182 -7.28 2.55 6.07
N ASN A 183 -7.49 3.57 6.90
CA ASN A 183 -7.46 4.99 6.58
C ASN A 183 -8.34 5.35 5.36
N GLY A 184 -9.48 4.68 5.23
CA GLY A 184 -10.44 4.89 4.14
C GLY A 184 -10.00 4.41 2.76
N VAL A 185 -9.00 3.52 2.67
CA VAL A 185 -8.51 2.95 1.39
C VAL A 185 -8.80 1.46 1.31
N ALA A 186 -9.31 1.01 0.16
CA ALA A 186 -9.36 -0.40 -0.23
C ALA A 186 -8.53 -0.67 -1.49
N VAL A 187 -8.00 -1.89 -1.59
CA VAL A 187 -7.07 -2.30 -2.65
C VAL A 187 -7.57 -3.58 -3.34
N PRO A 188 -8.74 -3.56 -3.99
CA PRO A 188 -9.25 -4.74 -4.70
C PRO A 188 -8.29 -5.10 -5.83
N HIS A 189 -8.00 -6.39 -6.00
CA HIS A 189 -6.93 -6.83 -6.89
C HIS A 189 -7.25 -8.16 -7.55
N ALA A 190 -7.01 -8.25 -8.85
CA ALA A 190 -7.22 -9.46 -9.64
C ALA A 190 -5.91 -9.94 -10.29
N PHE A 191 -5.85 -11.23 -10.58
CA PHE A 191 -4.80 -11.83 -11.39
C PHE A 191 -5.35 -12.09 -12.79
N VAL A 192 -4.68 -11.57 -13.82
CA VAL A 192 -5.05 -11.79 -15.22
C VAL A 192 -3.80 -12.30 -15.95
N PRO A 193 -3.77 -13.58 -16.38
CA PRO A 193 -2.61 -14.15 -17.04
C PRO A 193 -2.10 -13.30 -18.21
N GLY A 194 -0.81 -12.96 -18.20
CA GLY A 194 -0.18 -12.19 -19.26
C GLY A 194 -0.47 -10.68 -19.24
N ALA A 195 -1.28 -10.17 -18.30
CA ALA A 195 -1.50 -8.74 -18.16
C ALA A 195 -0.25 -8.04 -17.59
N ALA A 196 0.12 -6.90 -18.17
CA ALA A 196 1.01 -5.97 -17.50
C ALA A 196 0.33 -5.41 -16.23
N PRO A 197 1.09 -5.04 -15.19
CA PRO A 197 0.51 -4.41 -14.00
C PRO A 197 -0.19 -3.10 -14.37
N VAL A 198 -1.47 -2.97 -13.99
CA VAL A 198 -2.26 -1.75 -14.23
C VAL A 198 -3.10 -1.42 -13.00
N ALA A 199 -3.37 -0.12 -12.80
CA ALA A 199 -4.18 0.37 -11.70
C ALA A 199 -5.34 1.24 -12.21
N ALA A 200 -6.40 1.29 -11.41
CA ALA A 200 -7.44 2.30 -11.45
C ALA A 200 -7.62 2.92 -10.06
N LEU A 201 -7.93 4.20 -10.00
CA LEU A 201 -8.13 4.93 -8.75
C LEU A 201 -9.49 5.62 -8.78
N VAL A 202 -10.29 5.38 -7.75
CA VAL A 202 -11.64 5.93 -7.62
C VAL A 202 -11.77 6.63 -6.28
N THR A 203 -11.95 7.95 -6.26
CA THR A 203 -12.36 8.67 -5.05
C THR A 203 -13.88 8.71 -4.96
N LEU A 204 -14.43 8.56 -3.75
CA LEU A 204 -15.87 8.51 -3.52
C LEU A 204 -16.41 9.88 -3.11
N ALA A 205 -17.53 10.31 -3.71
CA ALA A 205 -18.19 11.57 -3.34
C ALA A 205 -18.72 11.55 -1.90
N ARG A 206 -19.22 10.39 -1.46
CA ARG A 206 -19.65 10.15 -0.08
C ARG A 206 -18.93 8.92 0.45
N PRO A 207 -18.37 8.96 1.67
CA PRO A 207 -17.73 7.79 2.25
C PRO A 207 -18.74 6.65 2.43
N LEU A 208 -18.35 5.43 2.06
CA LEU A 208 -19.17 4.23 2.26
C LEU A 208 -18.85 3.61 3.61
N LYS A 209 -19.90 3.21 4.35
CA LYS A 209 -19.72 2.49 5.61
C LYS A 209 -19.33 1.05 5.31
N THR A 210 -18.20 0.61 5.84
CA THR A 210 -17.68 -0.75 5.69
C THR A 210 -17.27 -1.30 7.05
N ASP A 211 -17.07 -2.62 7.14
CA ASP A 211 -16.52 -3.28 8.33
C ASP A 211 -14.99 -3.19 8.35
N ALA A 212 -14.48 -1.97 8.17
CA ALA A 212 -13.05 -1.69 8.20
C ALA A 212 -12.48 -2.03 9.59
N PRO A 213 -11.31 -2.68 9.67
CA PRO A 213 -10.69 -2.96 10.96
C PRO A 213 -10.40 -1.71 11.82
N ASP A 214 -10.19 -0.55 11.19
CA ASP A 214 -10.01 0.73 11.88
C ASP A 214 -11.31 1.53 12.10
N GLY A 215 -12.46 0.97 11.70
CA GLY A 215 -13.77 1.60 11.78
C GLY A 215 -13.95 2.84 10.88
N GLN A 216 -12.97 3.17 10.02
CA GLN A 216 -13.10 4.32 9.14
C GLN A 216 -13.89 3.96 7.88
N PRO A 217 -14.79 4.85 7.41
CA PRO A 217 -15.52 4.61 6.18
C PRO A 217 -14.58 4.61 4.98
N LEU A 218 -14.91 3.81 3.97
CA LEU A 218 -14.21 3.76 2.69
C LEU A 218 -14.40 5.08 1.94
N ARG A 219 -13.30 5.62 1.40
CA ARG A 219 -13.26 6.90 0.67
C ARG A 219 -12.54 6.79 -0.67
N LEU A 220 -11.66 5.80 -0.80
CA LEU A 220 -10.79 5.62 -1.95
C LEU A 220 -10.65 4.13 -2.27
N VAL A 221 -10.83 3.79 -3.54
CA VAL A 221 -10.56 2.47 -4.08
C VAL A 221 -9.37 2.57 -5.02
N VAL A 222 -8.34 1.76 -4.79
CA VAL A 222 -7.19 1.61 -5.68
C VAL A 222 -7.19 0.18 -6.21
N ALA A 223 -7.83 -0.04 -7.35
CA ALA A 223 -7.97 -1.36 -7.93
C ALA A 223 -6.72 -1.73 -8.75
N LEU A 224 -6.24 -2.97 -8.62
CA LEU A 224 -5.03 -3.45 -9.32
C LEU A 224 -5.32 -4.70 -10.14
N VAL A 225 -4.73 -4.79 -11.33
CA VAL A 225 -4.64 -6.04 -12.09
C VAL A 225 -3.17 -6.36 -12.33
N ASP A 226 -2.83 -7.63 -12.14
CA ASP A 226 -1.47 -8.14 -12.30
C ASP A 226 -1.44 -9.45 -13.07
N GLY A 227 -0.47 -9.61 -13.97
CA GLY A 227 -0.14 -10.89 -14.60
C GLY A 227 0.94 -11.69 -13.88
N HIS A 228 1.41 -11.20 -12.72
CA HIS A 228 2.39 -11.86 -11.87
C HIS A 228 1.82 -12.15 -10.48
N LEU A 229 2.12 -13.34 -9.95
CA LEU A 229 1.88 -13.68 -8.55
C LEU A 229 3.17 -13.51 -7.74
N GLY A 230 3.04 -13.46 -6.42
CA GLY A 230 4.17 -13.42 -5.49
C GLY A 230 4.75 -12.02 -5.27
N ARG A 231 6.06 -11.96 -5.01
CA ARG A 231 6.76 -10.78 -4.47
C ARG A 231 6.41 -9.46 -5.14
N ALA A 232 6.44 -9.40 -6.48
CA ALA A 232 6.19 -8.15 -7.21
C ALA A 232 4.78 -7.57 -6.92
N ARG A 233 3.76 -8.43 -6.83
CA ARG A 233 2.38 -8.06 -6.49
C ARG A 233 2.27 -7.61 -5.03
N LEU A 234 2.86 -8.38 -4.12
CA LEU A 234 2.89 -8.05 -2.69
C LEU A 234 3.53 -6.68 -2.45
N MET A 235 4.62 -6.35 -3.16
CA MET A 235 5.26 -5.04 -3.08
C MET A 235 4.33 -3.89 -3.52
N ARG A 236 3.54 -4.08 -4.59
CA ARG A 236 2.54 -3.10 -5.04
C ARG A 236 1.41 -2.91 -4.02
N LEU A 237 0.83 -4.01 -3.53
CA LEU A 237 -0.22 -3.96 -2.50
C LEU A 237 0.27 -3.24 -1.24
N ALA A 238 1.47 -3.58 -0.81
CA ALA A 238 2.05 -3.00 0.39
C ALA A 238 2.45 -1.51 0.18
N HIS A 239 2.78 -1.12 -1.05
CA HIS A 239 2.97 0.29 -1.41
C HIS A 239 1.67 1.09 -1.33
N VAL A 240 0.55 0.56 -1.82
CA VAL A 240 -0.75 1.24 -1.68
C VAL A 240 -1.13 1.37 -0.20
N ALA A 241 -0.93 0.32 0.59
CA ALA A 241 -1.14 0.36 2.04
C ALA A 241 -0.27 1.42 2.74
N ARG A 242 0.99 1.57 2.31
CA ARG A 242 1.88 2.64 2.79
C ARG A 242 1.34 4.03 2.47
N LEU A 243 0.86 4.26 1.25
CA LEU A 243 0.24 5.52 0.85
C LEU A 243 -1.03 5.81 1.66
N ALA A 244 -1.85 4.79 1.92
CA ALA A 244 -2.99 4.88 2.83
C ALA A 244 -2.55 5.32 4.24
N GLY A 245 -1.46 4.73 4.75
CA GLY A 245 -0.78 5.14 6.00
C GLY A 245 -0.41 6.62 6.05
N ARG A 246 -0.01 7.18 4.92
CA ARG A 246 0.40 8.60 4.74
C ARG A 246 -0.77 9.55 4.43
N GLY A 247 -2.00 9.05 4.52
CA GLY A 247 -3.21 9.86 4.36
C GLY A 247 -3.63 10.08 2.91
N LEU A 248 -3.35 9.14 2.01
CA LEU A 248 -3.74 9.21 0.59
C LEU A 248 -5.23 9.58 0.41
N ALA A 249 -6.14 8.85 1.05
CA ALA A 249 -7.59 9.12 0.94
C ALA A 249 -7.96 10.53 1.41
N HIS A 250 -7.38 11.00 2.53
CA HIS A 250 -7.63 12.33 3.06
C HIS A 250 -7.15 13.42 2.11
N ARG A 251 -5.95 13.26 1.54
CA ARG A 251 -5.36 14.24 0.60
C ARG A 251 -6.12 14.31 -0.72
N LEU A 252 -6.71 13.20 -1.16
CA LEU A 252 -7.48 13.13 -2.40
C LEU A 252 -8.97 13.48 -2.27
N GLN A 253 -9.48 13.72 -1.05
CA GLN A 253 -10.91 13.94 -0.80
C GLN A 253 -11.46 15.17 -1.55
N GLY A 254 -10.64 16.18 -1.81
CA GLY A 254 -11.03 17.41 -2.52
C GLY A 254 -10.59 17.45 -3.99
N ALA A 255 -10.08 16.35 -4.54
CA ALA A 255 -9.65 16.34 -5.94
C ALA A 255 -10.87 16.48 -6.87
N GLU A 256 -10.79 17.42 -7.81
CA GLU A 256 -11.81 17.76 -8.80
C GLU A 256 -11.51 17.15 -10.18
N ASP A 257 -10.24 16.80 -10.43
CA ASP A 257 -9.79 16.24 -11.71
C ASP A 257 -8.66 15.19 -11.53
N SER A 258 -8.38 14.44 -12.60
CA SER A 258 -7.36 13.40 -12.58
C SER A 258 -5.93 13.94 -12.47
N ARG A 259 -5.68 15.17 -12.94
CA ARG A 259 -4.36 15.81 -12.85
C ARG A 259 -4.00 16.10 -11.39
N GLN A 260 -4.94 16.66 -10.61
CA GLN A 260 -4.76 16.89 -9.17
C GLN A 260 -4.48 15.60 -8.40
N VAL A 261 -5.15 14.50 -8.77
CA VAL A 261 -4.89 13.18 -8.19
C VAL A 261 -3.47 12.72 -8.48
N LEU A 262 -3.04 12.79 -9.74
CA LEU A 262 -1.70 12.36 -10.16
C LEU A 262 -0.60 13.22 -9.55
N GLU A 263 -0.79 14.54 -9.45
CA GLU A 263 0.12 15.47 -8.77
C GLU A 263 0.25 15.14 -7.28
N THR A 264 -0.88 14.99 -6.58
CA THR A 264 -0.91 14.64 -5.15
C THR A 264 -0.23 13.29 -4.89
N LEU A 265 -0.45 12.32 -5.78
CA LEU A 265 0.18 11.00 -5.69
C LEU A 265 1.69 11.11 -5.89
N ALA A 266 2.15 11.87 -6.90
CA ALA A 266 3.57 12.11 -7.12
C ALA A 266 4.25 12.76 -5.91
N GLU A 267 3.60 13.74 -5.26
CA GLU A 267 4.11 14.36 -4.02
C GLU A 267 4.20 13.37 -2.86
N LEU A 268 3.19 12.50 -2.69
CA LEU A 268 3.18 11.46 -1.68
C LEU A 268 4.24 10.38 -1.91
N GLU A 269 4.52 10.08 -3.18
CA GLU A 269 5.53 9.10 -3.59
C GLU A 269 6.94 9.67 -3.59
N ALA A 270 7.10 10.98 -3.74
CA ALA A 270 8.39 11.66 -3.57
C ALA A 270 8.93 11.55 -2.12
N LEU A 271 8.06 11.24 -1.14
CA LEU A 271 8.41 10.94 0.25
C LEU A 271 8.97 9.52 0.45
N ARG A 272 9.32 8.79 -0.61
CA ARG A 272 9.77 7.38 -0.57
C ARG A 272 10.89 7.11 0.43
#